data_AF-A0A2E8L8V9-F1
#
_entry.id   AF-A0A2E8L8V9-F1
#
_cell.length_a   1.000
_cell.length_b   1.000
_cell.length_c   1.000
_cell.angle_alpha   90.00
_cell.angle_beta   90.00
_cell.angle_gamma   90.00
#
_symmetry.space_group_name_H-M   'P 1'
#
loop_
_entity.id
_entity.type
_entity.pdbx_description
1 polymer ?
#
loop_
_entity_poly.entity_id
_entity_poly.type
_entity_poly.pdbx_seq_one_letter_code
_entity_poly.pdbx_strand_id
1 'polypeptide(L)'
;MSYCFWLLALQQGLYAAEQDASQNVLLEFNGHAYQIITTPKSWSEAKEYAISVGGRLLVINSFKENVFIERLMSNYGKNAPDGGYAEYHWLGASDSLNESEWVWVDGSTLETTKIAGRAFWGNGAGHGIGGSEPDNFNNQDCLAMAVTAWPAADPGFYGAAGQWNDIDCGNNLNFIVEFPVDATYADGILTAENIIVGDKKYRAELGLVECDSVCFQVLAATEIHSGSNLSMNDVYEDVLRLRKVNVGAISYDVALKLTDPNGLIFTLGSAIETFSTTEVPGETWVTATIEQVGLDAEKFQKVVDYAFGEGQNTQALVVVRHGSIVFEQYAKGSDQNSIATSWSTAKSFTSALAGIAIEKGYIASADTSAAEFIREWAEDERKNITIKDLLLMSSGLSESGDDGTSMYIGVKNESGQYNAVDNVLFSIDRTVNPERARWLGAEYNWNYSNADTQIIGESIERATGKSLLDFARENIFSKIGISTVWWTDKFSNYMAYCCLDMKSRDFARFGLLYARDGKWGDFQVIPSEYVIESTAPSILIAEGLQIGYGYQWWPDRSGEWFAAKGSRSNNIYIHPGLDIVVVRNSLYTRIGNSNSREDGSYHSTEFPADWDDIEFFSLVIDSVN
;
A
#
# COMPACT_ATOMS: atom_id res chain seq x y z
N MET A 1 -54.38 13.05 -8.94
CA MET A 1 -54.81 12.12 -7.87
C MET A 1 -53.56 11.38 -7.43
N SER A 2 -52.56 12.06 -6.86
CA SER A 2 -52.52 12.75 -5.56
C SER A 2 -52.38 11.77 -4.40
N TYR A 3 -51.15 11.64 -3.91
CA TYR A 3 -50.79 11.59 -2.49
C TYR A 3 -51.83 10.94 -1.57
N CYS A 4 -51.82 9.62 -1.45
CA CYS A 4 -52.42 8.92 -0.31
C CYS A 4 -52.10 7.42 -0.42
N PHE A 5 -51.01 6.93 0.17
CA PHE A 5 -50.92 5.51 0.58
C PHE A 5 -49.81 5.20 1.61
N TRP A 6 -48.96 6.17 1.99
CA TRP A 6 -47.91 5.99 3.01
C TRP A 6 -48.24 6.53 4.42
N LEU A 7 -49.53 6.73 4.73
CA LEU A 7 -49.96 7.28 6.03
C LEU A 7 -51.04 6.37 6.64
N LEU A 8 -50.63 5.20 7.16
CA LEU A 8 -51.46 4.38 8.05
C LEU A 8 -50.65 3.32 8.80
N ALA A 9 -49.58 3.74 9.45
CA ALA A 9 -49.06 3.11 10.66
C ALA A 9 -48.22 4.15 11.41
N LEU A 10 -48.34 4.22 12.73
CA LEU A 10 -47.64 5.13 13.66
C LEU A 10 -48.36 6.47 13.94
N GLN A 11 -49.29 6.41 14.90
CA GLN A 11 -49.54 7.51 15.83
C GLN A 11 -49.38 6.98 17.25
N GLN A 12 -48.36 7.45 17.97
CA GLN A 12 -48.43 8.11 19.28
C GLN A 12 -47.07 8.03 20.00
N GLY A 13 -46.55 9.19 20.41
CA GLY A 13 -45.42 9.28 21.35
C GLY A 13 -44.50 10.48 21.11
N LEU A 14 -45.00 11.69 21.37
CA LEU A 14 -44.16 12.89 21.53
C LEU A 14 -43.40 12.80 22.86
N TYR A 15 -42.06 12.86 22.83
CA TYR A 15 -41.26 13.50 23.87
C TYR A 15 -40.03 14.14 23.26
N ALA A 16 -39.80 15.40 23.60
CA ALA A 16 -38.65 16.20 23.20
C ALA A 16 -37.40 15.77 23.99
N ALA A 17 -36.28 15.60 23.30
CA ALA A 17 -34.94 15.63 23.89
C ALA A 17 -34.13 16.69 23.13
N GLU A 18 -33.48 17.58 23.88
CA GLU A 18 -32.61 18.64 23.38
C GLU A 18 -31.50 18.07 22.49
N GLN A 19 -31.42 18.56 21.25
CA GLN A 19 -30.36 18.25 20.31
C GLN A 19 -29.15 19.14 20.60
N ASP A 20 -28.06 18.55 21.08
CA ASP A 20 -26.74 19.20 21.06
C ASP A 20 -26.23 19.21 19.61
N ALA A 21 -26.10 20.41 19.07
CA ALA A 21 -25.73 20.67 17.69
C ALA A 21 -24.22 20.89 17.60
N SER A 22 -23.43 19.81 17.62
CA SER A 22 -22.07 19.84 17.07
C SER A 22 -21.68 18.50 16.41
N GLN A 23 -21.49 18.54 15.09
CA GLN A 23 -20.71 17.60 14.26
C GLN A 23 -21.23 16.15 14.11
N ASN A 24 -22.39 15.95 13.48
CA ASN A 24 -22.83 14.64 12.93
C ASN A 24 -22.44 14.50 11.44
N VAL A 25 -21.14 14.50 11.12
CA VAL A 25 -20.66 14.20 9.75
C VAL A 25 -20.34 12.71 9.69
N LEU A 26 -21.06 11.97 8.84
CA LEU A 26 -20.71 10.61 8.45
C LEU A 26 -19.71 10.68 7.29
N LEU A 27 -18.67 9.85 7.36
CA LEU A 27 -17.65 9.71 6.33
C LEU A 27 -17.73 8.30 5.75
N GLU A 28 -17.46 8.15 4.46
CA GLU A 28 -17.64 6.86 3.78
C GLU A 28 -16.30 6.35 3.27
N PHE A 29 -16.03 5.07 3.53
CA PHE A 29 -14.83 4.40 3.04
C PHE A 29 -15.05 2.89 2.92
N ASN A 30 -14.70 2.34 1.76
CA ASN A 30 -14.72 0.91 1.47
C ASN A 30 -16.05 0.19 1.82
N GLY A 31 -17.21 0.81 1.62
CA GLY A 31 -18.49 0.13 1.89
C GLY A 31 -19.01 0.25 3.33
N HIS A 32 -18.41 1.14 4.10
CA HIS A 32 -18.79 1.44 5.48
C HIS A 32 -18.95 2.95 5.63
N ALA A 33 -19.88 3.35 6.49
CA ALA A 33 -19.99 4.73 6.94
C ALA A 33 -19.47 4.84 8.36
N TYR A 34 -18.74 5.89 8.66
CA TYR A 34 -18.02 6.08 9.90
C TYR A 34 -18.46 7.40 10.54
N GLN A 35 -18.79 7.35 11.82
CA GLN A 35 -19.06 8.52 12.61
C GLN A 35 -18.03 8.63 13.72
N ILE A 36 -17.32 9.76 13.75
CA ILE A 36 -16.41 10.06 14.85
C ILE A 36 -17.24 10.47 16.06
N ILE A 37 -16.98 9.83 17.19
CA ILE A 37 -17.54 10.21 18.48
C ILE A 37 -16.43 10.81 19.33
N THR A 38 -16.51 12.12 19.51
CA THR A 38 -15.54 12.93 20.27
C THR A 38 -15.90 13.08 21.75
N THR A 39 -16.93 12.38 22.21
CA THR A 39 -17.25 12.24 23.63
C THR A 39 -16.58 10.98 24.15
N PRO A 40 -15.45 11.09 24.88
CA PRO A 40 -14.66 9.91 25.26
C PRO A 40 -15.45 8.96 26.15
N LYS A 41 -15.23 7.65 25.97
CA LYS A 41 -15.89 6.58 26.73
C LYS A 41 -14.91 5.46 27.03
N SER A 42 -15.20 4.66 28.06
CA SER A 42 -14.56 3.34 28.21
C SER A 42 -14.92 2.44 27.02
N TRP A 43 -14.14 1.38 26.80
CA TRP A 43 -14.36 0.50 25.64
C TRP A 43 -15.76 -0.14 25.66
N SER A 44 -16.24 -0.57 26.83
CA SER A 44 -17.57 -1.15 27.00
C SER A 44 -18.69 -0.14 26.74
N GLU A 45 -18.57 1.08 27.27
CA GLU A 45 -19.53 2.17 27.03
C GLU A 45 -19.53 2.62 25.56
N ALA A 46 -18.38 2.63 24.90
CA ALA A 46 -18.26 2.94 23.48
C ALA A 46 -18.96 1.89 22.61
N LYS A 47 -18.78 0.60 22.94
CA LYS A 47 -19.49 -0.51 22.29
C LYS A 47 -21.00 -0.41 22.47
N GLU A 48 -21.48 -0.17 23.69
CA GLU A 48 -22.91 0.02 23.97
C GLU A 48 -23.48 1.23 23.24
N TYR A 49 -22.74 2.34 23.20
CA TYR A 49 -23.14 3.53 22.45
C TYR A 49 -23.28 3.22 20.95
N ALA A 50 -22.29 2.55 20.35
CA ALA A 50 -22.32 2.19 18.92
C ALA A 50 -23.56 1.36 18.58
N ILE A 51 -23.88 0.36 19.41
CA ILE A 51 -25.10 -0.45 19.27
C ILE A 51 -26.36 0.43 19.40
N SER A 52 -26.39 1.35 20.36
CA SER A 52 -27.56 2.20 20.62
C SER A 52 -27.92 3.13 19.45
N VAL A 53 -26.94 3.48 18.62
CA VAL A 53 -27.13 4.33 17.43
C VAL A 53 -27.28 3.51 16.15
N GLY A 54 -27.33 2.17 16.24
CA GLY A 54 -27.55 1.28 15.10
C GLY A 54 -26.28 0.92 14.33
N GLY A 55 -25.10 1.13 14.90
CA GLY A 55 -23.81 0.73 14.33
C GLY A 55 -23.07 -0.28 15.21
N ARG A 56 -21.77 -0.40 14.97
CA ARG A 56 -20.83 -1.17 15.79
C ARG A 56 -19.56 -0.37 16.06
N LEU A 57 -18.79 -0.78 17.06
CA LEU A 57 -17.44 -0.25 17.20
C LEU A 57 -16.61 -0.74 16.01
N LEU A 58 -15.71 0.11 15.52
CA LEU A 58 -14.95 -0.10 14.29
C LEU A 58 -14.23 -1.45 14.20
N VAL A 59 -14.47 -2.20 13.12
CA VAL A 59 -13.74 -3.42 12.76
C VAL A 59 -12.81 -3.11 11.58
N ILE A 60 -11.52 -3.43 11.70
CA ILE A 60 -10.56 -3.26 10.59
C ILE A 60 -10.45 -4.56 9.81
N ASN A 61 -10.86 -4.54 8.53
CA ASN A 61 -10.85 -5.69 7.63
C ASN A 61 -9.78 -5.60 6.55
N SER A 62 -9.09 -4.47 6.43
CA SER A 62 -7.97 -4.29 5.51
C SER A 62 -6.96 -3.28 6.01
N PHE A 63 -5.72 -3.35 5.53
CA PHE A 63 -4.73 -2.28 5.70
C PHE A 63 -5.28 -0.91 5.29
N LYS A 64 -6.02 -0.86 4.20
CA LYS A 64 -6.52 0.38 3.62
C LYS A 64 -7.46 1.10 4.58
N GLU A 65 -8.36 0.33 5.17
CA GLU A 65 -9.26 0.79 6.22
C GLU A 65 -8.47 1.28 7.42
N ASN A 66 -7.40 0.58 7.82
CA ASN A 66 -6.55 1.06 8.90
C ASN A 66 -5.93 2.44 8.63
N VAL A 67 -5.40 2.69 7.43
CA VAL A 67 -4.80 3.98 7.06
C VAL A 67 -5.87 5.07 6.97
N PHE A 68 -7.02 4.75 6.39
CA PHE A 68 -8.15 5.68 6.34
C PHE A 68 -8.55 6.13 7.75
N ILE A 69 -8.67 5.17 8.68
CA ILE A 69 -9.06 5.42 10.06
C ILE A 69 -8.00 6.20 10.82
N GLU A 70 -6.73 5.84 10.65
CA GLU A 70 -5.61 6.58 11.23
C GLU A 70 -5.67 8.06 10.85
N ARG A 71 -5.78 8.36 9.54
CA ARG A 71 -5.87 9.74 9.04
C ARG A 71 -7.12 10.43 9.53
N LEU A 72 -8.24 9.72 9.52
CA LEU A 72 -9.49 10.25 10.01
C LEU A 72 -9.39 10.68 11.48
N MET A 73 -8.76 9.86 12.31
CA MET A 73 -8.63 10.10 13.75
C MET A 73 -7.42 10.93 14.14
N SER A 74 -6.54 11.29 13.19
CA SER A 74 -5.30 12.03 13.42
C SER A 74 -5.47 13.33 14.23
N ASN A 75 -6.61 14.02 14.05
CA ASN A 75 -6.93 15.25 14.76
C ASN A 75 -7.84 15.05 15.99
N TYR A 76 -8.18 13.80 16.31
CA TYR A 76 -9.12 13.42 17.37
C TYR A 76 -8.51 12.46 18.39
N GLY A 77 -7.18 12.34 18.39
CA GLY A 77 -6.42 11.55 19.35
C GLY A 77 -6.69 11.98 20.79
N LYS A 78 -6.69 11.00 21.70
CA LYS A 78 -6.80 11.27 23.14
C LYS A 78 -5.75 10.46 23.87
N ASN A 79 -4.92 11.15 24.66
CA ASN A 79 -3.92 10.51 25.52
C ASN A 79 -4.53 9.49 26.48
N ALA A 80 -3.98 8.27 26.47
CA ALA A 80 -4.22 7.22 27.46
C ALA A 80 -2.94 6.96 28.28
N PRO A 81 -3.06 6.75 29.60
CA PRO A 81 -1.96 6.24 30.40
C PRO A 81 -1.75 4.74 30.14
N ASP A 82 -0.68 4.42 29.41
CA ASP A 82 -0.24 3.05 29.08
C ASP A 82 1.28 2.85 29.25
N GLY A 83 2.02 3.89 29.67
CA GLY A 83 3.48 3.90 29.74
C GLY A 83 4.16 4.49 28.51
N GLY A 84 3.46 4.57 27.37
CA GLY A 84 3.91 5.20 26.12
C GLY A 84 3.43 6.65 25.94
N TYR A 85 2.30 7.02 26.54
CA TYR A 85 1.67 8.35 26.41
C TYR A 85 1.35 8.73 24.95
N ALA A 86 0.95 7.77 24.13
CA ALA A 86 0.41 8.08 22.80
C ALA A 86 -1.02 8.60 22.88
N GLU A 87 -1.45 9.26 21.80
CA GLU A 87 -2.85 9.55 21.57
C GLU A 87 -3.52 8.38 20.84
N TYR A 88 -4.64 7.91 21.38
CA TYR A 88 -5.34 6.72 20.91
C TYR A 88 -6.80 6.99 20.59
N HIS A 89 -7.40 6.04 19.88
CA HIS A 89 -8.84 5.84 19.79
C HIS A 89 -9.21 4.35 19.83
N TRP A 90 -10.44 4.04 20.22
CA TRP A 90 -10.86 2.64 20.34
C TRP A 90 -11.09 1.96 18.99
N LEU A 91 -10.62 0.72 18.89
CA LEU A 91 -11.02 -0.27 17.88
C LEU A 91 -11.87 -1.37 18.52
N GLY A 92 -12.66 -2.04 17.68
CA GLY A 92 -13.70 -2.96 18.10
C GLY A 92 -13.24 -4.34 18.51
N ALA A 93 -12.00 -4.55 18.93
CA ALA A 93 -11.53 -5.86 19.39
C ALA A 93 -11.13 -5.85 20.87
N SER A 94 -11.26 -7.01 21.50
CA SER A 94 -10.81 -7.28 22.86
C SER A 94 -10.48 -8.76 23.01
N ASP A 95 -9.58 -9.12 23.91
CA ASP A 95 -9.34 -10.49 24.37
C ASP A 95 -9.79 -10.72 25.83
N SER A 96 -10.51 -9.76 26.41
CA SER A 96 -11.06 -9.80 27.79
C SER A 96 -11.85 -11.07 28.18
N LEU A 97 -12.31 -11.86 27.22
CA LEU A 97 -12.97 -13.15 27.46
C LEU A 97 -11.97 -14.30 27.62
N ASN A 98 -10.91 -14.31 26.82
CA ASN A 98 -9.85 -15.29 26.85
C ASN A 98 -8.55 -14.64 26.39
N GLU A 99 -7.62 -14.49 27.32
CA GLU A 99 -6.31 -13.89 27.13
C GLU A 99 -5.62 -14.39 25.85
N SER A 100 -5.05 -13.47 25.06
CA SER A 100 -4.40 -13.73 23.76
C SER A 100 -5.33 -14.20 22.63
N GLU A 101 -6.64 -14.34 22.86
CA GLU A 101 -7.65 -14.61 21.83
C GLU A 101 -8.46 -13.34 21.51
N TRP A 102 -7.93 -12.53 20.60
CA TRP A 102 -8.56 -11.29 20.17
C TRP A 102 -9.79 -11.54 19.29
N VAL A 103 -10.92 -10.96 19.69
CA VAL A 103 -12.21 -11.09 18.99
C VAL A 103 -12.79 -9.71 18.70
N TRP A 104 -13.19 -9.49 17.46
CA TRP A 104 -13.91 -8.28 17.03
C TRP A 104 -15.34 -8.25 17.60
N VAL A 105 -15.93 -7.06 17.72
CA VAL A 105 -17.31 -6.86 18.23
C VAL A 105 -18.38 -7.56 17.37
N ASP A 106 -18.05 -7.95 16.14
CA ASP A 106 -18.91 -8.75 15.27
C ASP A 106 -18.77 -10.27 15.46
N GLY A 107 -17.90 -10.70 16.38
CA GLY A 107 -17.66 -12.09 16.74
C GLY A 107 -16.62 -12.80 15.89
N SER A 108 -16.02 -12.14 14.88
CA SER A 108 -14.91 -12.70 14.12
C SER A 108 -13.59 -12.66 14.90
N THR A 109 -12.73 -13.65 14.67
CA THR A 109 -11.38 -13.68 15.25
C THR A 109 -10.49 -12.65 14.57
N LEU A 110 -9.72 -11.91 15.36
CA LEU A 110 -8.73 -10.96 14.84
C LEU A 110 -7.46 -11.73 14.43
N GLU A 111 -7.20 -11.74 13.12
CA GLU A 111 -5.98 -12.30 12.54
C GLU A 111 -5.32 -11.26 11.64
N THR A 112 -4.32 -10.55 12.17
CA THR A 112 -3.63 -9.45 11.47
C THR A 112 -3.06 -9.88 10.11
N THR A 113 -2.58 -11.10 9.99
CA THR A 113 -2.05 -11.69 8.75
C THR A 113 -3.09 -11.85 7.64
N LYS A 114 -4.39 -11.91 7.98
CA LYS A 114 -5.49 -11.89 7.00
C LYS A 114 -5.87 -10.47 6.57
N ILE A 115 -5.52 -9.46 7.38
CA ILE A 115 -5.85 -8.05 7.15
C ILE A 115 -4.76 -7.38 6.32
N ALA A 116 -3.48 -7.67 6.61
CA ALA A 116 -2.33 -7.24 5.82
C ALA A 116 -1.05 -7.99 6.17
N GLY A 117 -0.06 -7.90 5.29
CA GLY A 117 1.30 -8.34 5.57
C GLY A 117 2.06 -7.52 6.62
N ARG A 118 1.61 -6.32 7.01
CA ARG A 118 2.32 -5.49 8.01
C ARG A 118 1.96 -5.85 9.45
N ALA A 119 2.86 -5.51 10.37
CA ALA A 119 2.55 -5.45 11.78
C ALA A 119 1.55 -4.31 12.03
N PHE A 120 0.32 -4.69 12.39
CA PHE A 120 -0.64 -3.74 12.93
C PHE A 120 -0.29 -3.36 14.35
N TRP A 121 0.15 -4.32 15.14
CA TRP A 121 0.64 -4.11 16.50
C TRP A 121 1.95 -3.33 16.53
N GLY A 122 2.10 -2.46 17.54
CA GLY A 122 3.38 -1.84 17.89
C GLY A 122 4.40 -2.83 18.47
N ASN A 123 5.52 -2.30 18.93
CA ASN A 123 6.52 -2.97 19.74
C ASN A 123 6.27 -2.68 21.25
N GLY A 124 6.29 -3.71 22.10
CA GLY A 124 5.93 -3.58 23.52
C GLY A 124 6.98 -2.95 24.44
N ALA A 125 6.54 -2.33 25.53
CA ALA A 125 7.37 -1.69 26.54
C ALA A 125 7.64 -2.60 27.75
N GLY A 126 8.82 -3.23 27.79
CA GLY A 126 9.24 -4.06 28.96
C GLY A 126 9.82 -5.42 28.61
N HIS A 127 9.81 -5.81 27.32
CA HIS A 127 10.30 -7.11 26.85
C HIS A 127 11.70 -7.09 26.23
N GLY A 128 12.38 -5.94 26.23
CA GLY A 128 13.69 -5.80 25.60
C GLY A 128 13.62 -5.90 24.07
N ILE A 129 14.78 -5.86 23.41
CA ILE A 129 14.89 -5.93 21.95
C ILE A 129 14.26 -7.25 21.45
N GLY A 130 13.14 -7.15 20.71
CA GLY A 130 12.49 -8.30 20.03
C GLY A 130 11.07 -8.70 20.50
N GLY A 131 10.41 -7.95 21.39
CA GLY A 131 9.00 -8.15 21.75
C GLY A 131 8.03 -7.32 20.89
N SER A 132 6.82 -7.84 20.65
CA SER A 132 5.74 -7.18 19.90
C SER A 132 4.48 -7.08 20.75
N GLU A 133 3.69 -6.01 20.56
CA GLU A 133 2.30 -5.95 21.05
C GLU A 133 1.46 -7.06 20.37
N PRO A 134 0.35 -7.53 20.97
CA PRO A 134 -0.12 -7.16 22.30
C PRO A 134 0.72 -7.82 23.40
N ASP A 135 1.10 -7.06 24.42
CA ASP A 135 2.02 -7.51 25.48
C ASP A 135 1.33 -7.78 26.84
N ASN A 136 0.05 -7.45 26.94
CA ASN A 136 -0.79 -7.56 28.13
C ASN A 136 -0.22 -6.86 29.37
N PHE A 137 0.39 -5.69 29.18
CA PHE A 137 0.99 -4.92 30.25
C PHE A 137 -0.05 -4.41 31.27
N ASN A 138 -0.10 -5.03 32.45
CA ASN A 138 -1.11 -4.77 33.51
C ASN A 138 -2.52 -5.27 33.20
N ASN A 139 -2.68 -6.41 32.53
CA ASN A 139 -4.00 -6.98 32.24
C ASN A 139 -4.84 -6.07 31.31
N GLN A 140 -4.21 -5.67 30.21
CA GLN A 140 -4.78 -4.80 29.18
C GLN A 140 -5.45 -5.66 28.12
N ASP A 141 -6.75 -5.46 27.93
CA ASP A 141 -7.55 -6.41 27.15
C ASP A 141 -8.29 -5.77 25.97
N CYS A 142 -8.06 -4.49 25.67
CA CYS A 142 -8.84 -3.72 24.71
C CYS A 142 -8.00 -3.04 23.63
N LEU A 143 -8.42 -3.20 22.37
CA LEU A 143 -7.67 -2.75 21.21
C LEU A 143 -7.83 -1.25 21.00
N ALA A 144 -6.72 -0.55 20.89
CA ALA A 144 -6.68 0.84 20.48
C ALA A 144 -5.69 1.04 19.32
N MET A 145 -5.98 2.01 18.46
CA MET A 145 -5.05 2.47 17.44
C MET A 145 -4.46 3.81 17.87
N ALA A 146 -3.14 3.94 17.81
CA ALA A 146 -2.47 5.21 18.06
C ALA A 146 -2.56 6.11 16.82
N VAL A 147 -2.67 7.41 17.05
CA VAL A 147 -2.61 8.44 15.99
C VAL A 147 -1.35 9.29 16.08
N THR A 148 -0.47 8.96 17.03
CA THR A 148 0.86 9.54 17.22
C THR A 148 1.84 8.41 17.47
N ALA A 149 3.09 8.58 17.05
CA ALA A 149 4.14 7.62 17.39
C ALA A 149 4.43 7.62 18.91
N TRP A 150 4.83 6.46 19.46
CA TRP A 150 5.08 6.26 20.89
C TRP A 150 6.36 5.45 21.15
N PRO A 151 6.95 5.57 22.37
CA PRO A 151 6.55 6.45 23.46
C PRO A 151 6.80 7.92 23.13
N ALA A 152 6.07 8.86 23.75
CA ALA A 152 6.24 10.29 23.49
C ALA A 152 7.69 10.80 23.73
N ALA A 153 8.45 10.11 24.59
CA ALA A 153 9.85 10.41 24.88
C ALA A 153 10.82 9.94 23.78
N ASP A 154 10.45 8.96 22.96
CA ASP A 154 11.24 8.43 21.84
C ASP A 154 10.31 7.97 20.69
N PRO A 155 9.71 8.93 19.94
CA PRO A 155 8.62 8.63 19.02
C PRO A 155 9.00 7.59 17.95
N GLY A 156 8.24 6.49 17.88
CA GLY A 156 8.44 5.42 16.90
C GLY A 156 9.19 4.21 17.45
N PHE A 157 9.70 4.29 18.69
CA PHE A 157 10.42 3.17 19.31
C PHE A 157 9.48 2.01 19.68
N TYR A 158 8.35 2.31 20.33
CA TYR A 158 7.29 1.34 20.64
C TYR A 158 6.19 1.31 19.60
N GLY A 159 6.00 2.35 18.81
CA GLY A 159 5.07 2.25 17.69
C GLY A 159 4.91 3.55 16.94
N ALA A 160 4.41 3.45 15.71
CA ALA A 160 4.09 4.58 14.84
C ALA A 160 2.57 4.84 14.84
N ALA A 161 2.18 6.04 14.41
CA ALA A 161 0.76 6.29 14.12
C ALA A 161 0.21 5.21 13.17
N GLY A 162 -1.05 4.84 13.37
CA GLY A 162 -1.72 3.76 12.64
C GLY A 162 -1.46 2.35 13.19
N GLN A 163 -0.50 2.18 14.11
CA GLN A 163 -0.29 0.91 14.80
C GLN A 163 -1.20 0.76 16.03
N TRP A 164 -1.37 -0.48 16.46
CA TRP A 164 -2.29 -0.93 17.49
C TRP A 164 -1.54 -1.20 18.78
N ASN A 165 -2.26 -0.99 19.88
CA ASN A 165 -1.82 -1.35 21.21
C ASN A 165 -2.99 -1.99 21.97
N ASP A 166 -2.70 -2.92 22.88
CA ASP A 166 -3.64 -3.36 23.90
C ASP A 166 -3.51 -2.43 25.10
N ILE A 167 -4.61 -1.82 25.52
CA ILE A 167 -4.60 -0.86 26.62
C ILE A 167 -5.75 -1.13 27.60
N ASP A 168 -5.69 -0.47 28.75
CA ASP A 168 -6.71 -0.63 29.80
C ASP A 168 -8.08 -0.19 29.27
N CYS A 169 -9.02 -1.14 29.21
CA CYS A 169 -10.40 -0.94 28.76
C CYS A 169 -11.14 0.21 29.47
N GLY A 170 -10.71 0.59 30.68
CA GLY A 170 -11.24 1.69 31.47
C GLY A 170 -10.80 3.07 30.99
N ASN A 171 -9.87 3.17 30.04
CA ASN A 171 -9.47 4.44 29.44
C ASN A 171 -10.63 5.13 28.73
N ASN A 172 -10.71 6.46 28.85
CA ASN A 172 -11.72 7.24 28.16
C ASN A 172 -11.14 7.80 26.86
N LEU A 173 -11.48 7.15 25.75
CA LEU A 173 -11.00 7.50 24.41
C LEU A 173 -12.16 7.90 23.49
N ASN A 174 -11.81 8.72 22.50
CA ASN A 174 -12.66 8.90 21.32
C ASN A 174 -12.71 7.60 20.52
N PHE A 175 -13.74 7.43 19.73
CA PHE A 175 -13.95 6.19 19.00
C PHE A 175 -14.76 6.44 17.73
N ILE A 176 -14.78 5.46 16.85
CA ILE A 176 -15.57 5.48 15.64
C ILE A 176 -16.70 4.48 15.75
N VAL A 177 -17.90 4.94 15.40
CA VAL A 177 -19.02 4.06 15.09
C VAL A 177 -18.98 3.76 13.60
N GLU A 178 -18.84 2.49 13.28
CA GLU A 178 -18.94 1.96 11.93
C GLU A 178 -20.38 1.50 11.68
N PHE A 179 -20.96 1.94 10.57
CA PHE A 179 -22.27 1.53 10.09
C PHE A 179 -22.09 0.69 8.83
N PRO A 180 -22.61 -0.54 8.80
CA PRO A 180 -22.65 -1.31 7.57
C PRO A 180 -23.56 -0.59 6.57
N VAL A 181 -23.02 -0.28 5.40
CA VAL A 181 -23.79 0.31 4.28
C VAL A 181 -23.78 -0.58 3.05
N ASP A 182 -22.93 -1.61 3.04
CA ASP A 182 -22.93 -2.65 2.01
C ASP A 182 -24.24 -3.44 2.00
N ALA A 183 -24.81 -3.59 0.81
CA ALA A 183 -25.84 -4.57 0.57
C ALA A 183 -25.21 -5.92 0.24
N THR A 184 -25.81 -7.01 0.68
CA THR A 184 -25.31 -8.37 0.43
C THR A 184 -26.38 -9.18 -0.27
N TYR A 185 -25.98 -9.97 -1.26
CA TYR A 185 -26.88 -10.91 -1.92
C TYR A 185 -26.41 -12.34 -1.69
N ALA A 186 -27.16 -13.06 -0.86
CA ALA A 186 -26.88 -14.45 -0.50
C ALA A 186 -28.17 -15.25 -0.45
N ASP A 187 -28.13 -16.49 -0.91
CA ASP A 187 -29.25 -17.45 -0.84
C ASP A 187 -30.59 -16.91 -1.41
N GLY A 188 -30.52 -16.07 -2.44
CA GLY A 188 -31.70 -15.48 -3.09
C GLY A 188 -32.29 -14.26 -2.36
N ILE A 189 -31.64 -13.78 -1.31
CA ILE A 189 -32.05 -12.63 -0.50
C ILE A 189 -31.00 -11.52 -0.63
N LEU A 190 -31.48 -10.34 -1.00
CA LEU A 190 -30.72 -9.09 -1.00
C LEU A 190 -31.01 -8.36 0.32
N THR A 191 -30.03 -8.31 1.21
CA THR A 191 -30.11 -7.56 2.47
C THR A 191 -29.44 -6.21 2.28
N ALA A 192 -30.16 -5.14 2.59
CA ALA A 192 -29.66 -3.77 2.50
C ALA A 192 -29.90 -3.05 3.82
N GLU A 193 -28.82 -2.51 4.37
CA GLU A 193 -28.83 -1.73 5.60
C GLU A 193 -28.96 -0.23 5.29
N ASN A 194 -29.41 0.53 6.28
CA ASN A 194 -29.41 2.00 6.25
C ASN A 194 -30.17 2.63 5.07
N ILE A 195 -31.19 1.96 4.51
CA ILE A 195 -31.99 2.52 3.41
C ILE A 195 -32.77 3.75 3.89
N ILE A 196 -32.55 4.91 3.26
CA ILE A 196 -33.32 6.12 3.55
C ILE A 196 -34.61 6.15 2.75
N VAL A 197 -35.74 6.25 3.45
CA VAL A 197 -37.06 6.48 2.87
C VAL A 197 -37.71 7.66 3.59
N GLY A 198 -37.76 8.82 2.92
CA GLY A 198 -38.21 10.06 3.55
C GLY A 198 -37.26 10.52 4.65
N ASP A 199 -37.77 10.66 5.88
CA ASP A 199 -37.02 11.03 7.09
C ASP A 199 -36.64 9.82 7.97
N LYS A 200 -36.87 8.61 7.48
CA LYS A 200 -36.65 7.35 8.22
C LYS A 200 -35.61 6.47 7.56
N LYS A 201 -34.93 5.66 8.38
CA LYS A 201 -33.98 4.65 7.93
C LYS A 201 -34.51 3.24 8.19
N TYR A 202 -34.19 2.34 7.26
CA TYR A 202 -34.64 0.96 7.30
C TYR A 202 -33.51 -0.02 7.01
N ARG A 203 -33.56 -1.16 7.68
CA ARG A 203 -32.97 -2.41 7.20
C ARG A 203 -34.01 -3.14 6.37
N ALA A 204 -33.72 -3.51 5.13
CA ALA A 204 -34.65 -4.26 4.30
C ALA A 204 -34.05 -5.57 3.78
N GLU A 205 -34.91 -6.57 3.64
CA GLU A 205 -34.62 -7.84 2.98
C GLU A 205 -35.50 -7.94 1.74
N LEU A 206 -34.89 -8.16 0.57
CA LEU A 206 -35.60 -8.30 -0.69
C LEU A 206 -35.34 -9.68 -1.30
N GLY A 207 -36.40 -10.42 -1.62
CA GLY A 207 -36.32 -11.74 -2.25
C GLY A 207 -36.55 -11.66 -3.75
N LEU A 208 -35.93 -12.58 -4.51
CA LEU A 208 -36.22 -12.73 -5.94
C LEU A 208 -37.69 -13.10 -6.18
N VAL A 209 -38.30 -12.47 -7.19
CA VAL A 209 -39.63 -12.85 -7.70
C VAL A 209 -39.63 -13.05 -9.21
N GLU A 210 -40.56 -13.85 -9.70
CA GLU A 210 -40.72 -14.10 -11.13
C GLU A 210 -41.27 -12.86 -11.86
N CYS A 211 -40.57 -12.42 -12.91
CA CYS A 211 -41.00 -11.33 -13.81
C CYS A 211 -40.26 -11.43 -15.16
N ASP A 212 -40.52 -10.52 -16.09
CA ASP A 212 -39.89 -10.49 -17.42
C ASP A 212 -38.37 -10.15 -17.40
N SER A 213 -37.81 -9.88 -16.21
CA SER A 213 -36.40 -9.54 -15.99
C SER A 213 -35.95 -9.98 -14.58
N VAL A 214 -35.00 -9.29 -13.93
CA VAL A 214 -34.63 -9.55 -12.54
C VAL A 214 -35.45 -8.64 -11.63
N CYS A 215 -36.31 -9.24 -10.79
CA CYS A 215 -37.16 -8.50 -9.85
C CYS A 215 -36.94 -8.93 -8.40
N PHE A 216 -37.06 -7.95 -7.51
CA PHE A 216 -36.92 -8.11 -6.07
C PHE A 216 -38.19 -7.60 -5.36
N GLN A 217 -38.74 -8.39 -4.45
CA GLN A 217 -39.85 -7.98 -3.58
C GLN A 217 -39.34 -7.79 -2.15
N VAL A 218 -39.75 -6.70 -1.52
CA VAL A 218 -39.50 -6.48 -0.09
C VAL A 218 -40.19 -7.56 0.75
N LEU A 219 -39.41 -8.39 1.44
CA LEU A 219 -39.88 -9.43 2.35
C LEU A 219 -40.05 -8.88 3.76
N ALA A 220 -39.10 -8.06 4.20
CA ALA A 220 -39.10 -7.43 5.51
C ALA A 220 -38.45 -6.03 5.44
N ALA A 221 -38.94 -5.10 6.25
CA ALA A 221 -38.31 -3.80 6.47
C ALA A 221 -38.44 -3.42 7.95
N THR A 222 -37.31 -3.19 8.61
CA THR A 222 -37.24 -2.81 10.02
C THR A 222 -36.72 -1.39 10.14
N GLU A 223 -37.48 -0.50 10.77
CA GLU A 223 -37.03 0.87 11.05
C GLU A 223 -35.86 0.83 12.03
N ILE A 224 -34.78 1.54 11.71
CA ILE A 224 -33.61 1.69 12.58
C ILE A 224 -33.53 3.15 13.05
N HIS A 225 -33.39 3.35 14.36
CA HIS A 225 -33.25 4.68 14.93
C HIS A 225 -31.81 5.19 14.70
N SER A 226 -31.64 6.27 13.94
CA SER A 226 -30.34 6.93 13.74
C SER A 226 -30.46 8.45 13.81
N GLY A 227 -29.42 9.13 14.32
CA GLY A 227 -29.34 10.59 14.40
C GLY A 227 -28.76 11.29 13.16
N SER A 228 -28.49 10.57 12.06
CA SER A 228 -27.86 11.12 10.85
C SER A 228 -28.71 10.90 9.58
N ASN A 229 -28.73 11.87 8.67
CA ASN A 229 -29.53 11.86 7.43
C ASN A 229 -28.75 11.41 6.18
N LEU A 230 -27.57 10.80 6.33
CA LEU A 230 -26.74 10.33 5.21
C LEU A 230 -26.79 8.80 5.11
N SER A 231 -26.93 8.30 3.88
CA SER A 231 -26.82 6.88 3.50
C SER A 231 -26.44 6.74 2.02
N MET A 232 -25.63 5.73 1.70
CA MET A 232 -25.31 5.29 0.33
C MET A 232 -26.49 4.60 -0.37
N ASN A 233 -27.43 4.08 0.42
CA ASN A 233 -28.61 3.38 -0.06
C ASN A 233 -29.82 4.28 0.13
N ASP A 234 -30.36 4.80 -0.96
CA ASP A 234 -31.46 5.76 -0.94
C ASP A 234 -32.58 5.35 -1.90
N VAL A 235 -33.79 5.81 -1.57
CA VAL A 235 -34.94 5.74 -2.48
C VAL A 235 -35.24 7.15 -2.97
N TYR A 236 -34.94 7.41 -4.24
CA TYR A 236 -35.26 8.68 -4.90
C TYR A 236 -35.96 8.42 -6.24
N GLU A 237 -37.06 9.15 -6.49
CA GLU A 237 -37.86 9.01 -7.72
C GLU A 237 -38.21 7.54 -8.06
N ASP A 238 -38.68 6.78 -7.06
CA ASP A 238 -39.04 5.37 -7.21
C ASP A 238 -37.85 4.44 -7.57
N VAL A 239 -36.60 4.88 -7.38
CA VAL A 239 -35.40 4.05 -7.58
C VAL A 239 -34.69 3.85 -6.24
N LEU A 240 -34.59 2.59 -5.80
CA LEU A 240 -33.72 2.16 -4.73
C LEU A 240 -32.31 1.95 -5.28
N ARG A 241 -31.37 2.79 -4.88
CA ARG A 241 -29.95 2.61 -5.22
C ARG A 241 -29.28 1.85 -4.09
N LEU A 242 -28.48 0.86 -4.46
CA LEU A 242 -27.69 0.04 -3.55
C LEU A 242 -26.25 0.09 -4.02
N ARG A 243 -25.34 0.49 -3.14
CA ARG A 243 -23.91 0.54 -3.46
C ARG A 243 -23.23 -0.73 -2.99
N LYS A 244 -22.19 -1.16 -3.73
CA LYS A 244 -21.30 -2.29 -3.39
C LYS A 244 -22.05 -3.57 -2.97
N VAL A 245 -23.11 -3.90 -3.70
CA VAL A 245 -23.85 -5.16 -3.58
C VAL A 245 -22.91 -6.33 -3.85
N ASN A 246 -22.58 -7.07 -2.79
CA ASN A 246 -21.67 -8.22 -2.90
C ASN A 246 -22.42 -9.46 -3.42
N VAL A 247 -21.95 -10.01 -4.53
CA VAL A 247 -22.42 -11.25 -5.17
C VAL A 247 -21.23 -12.20 -5.31
N GLY A 248 -21.03 -13.07 -4.32
CA GLY A 248 -19.80 -13.86 -4.22
C GLY A 248 -18.59 -12.95 -3.99
N ALA A 249 -17.60 -12.98 -4.91
CA ALA A 249 -16.39 -12.17 -4.82
C ALA A 249 -16.46 -10.84 -5.62
N ILE A 250 -17.58 -10.55 -6.28
CA ILE A 250 -17.76 -9.38 -7.13
C ILE A 250 -18.73 -8.42 -6.44
N SER A 251 -18.41 -7.13 -6.44
CA SER A 251 -19.22 -6.07 -5.86
C SER A 251 -19.86 -5.21 -6.96
N TYR A 252 -21.12 -4.80 -6.79
CA TYR A 252 -21.86 -4.03 -7.79
C TYR A 252 -22.59 -2.81 -7.21
N ASP A 253 -22.59 -1.69 -7.90
CA ASP A 253 -23.56 -0.62 -7.69
C ASP A 253 -24.84 -0.91 -8.48
N VAL A 254 -25.93 -1.14 -7.76
CA VAL A 254 -27.22 -1.60 -8.29
C VAL A 254 -28.26 -0.48 -8.18
N ALA A 255 -29.07 -0.31 -9.22
CA ALA A 255 -30.26 0.53 -9.18
C ALA A 255 -31.50 -0.33 -9.43
N LEU A 256 -32.41 -0.37 -8.47
CA LEU A 256 -33.67 -1.11 -8.51
C LEU A 256 -34.84 -0.11 -8.64
N LYS A 257 -35.60 -0.19 -9.72
CA LYS A 257 -36.74 0.69 -9.96
C LYS A 257 -38.04 0.06 -9.44
N LEU A 258 -38.77 0.73 -8.57
CA LEU A 258 -40.08 0.30 -8.11
C LEU A 258 -41.05 0.27 -9.30
N THR A 259 -41.59 -0.91 -9.60
CA THR A 259 -42.49 -1.16 -10.74
C THR A 259 -43.87 -1.60 -10.31
N ASP A 260 -44.02 -2.21 -9.14
CA ASP A 260 -45.31 -2.46 -8.49
C ASP A 260 -45.30 -1.89 -7.06
N PRO A 261 -45.85 -0.69 -6.85
CA PRO A 261 -45.94 -0.08 -5.53
C PRO A 261 -46.84 -0.85 -4.54
N ASN A 262 -47.82 -1.62 -5.02
CA ASN A 262 -48.71 -2.37 -4.13
C ASN A 262 -48.07 -3.66 -3.63
N GLY A 263 -47.28 -4.30 -4.48
CA GLY A 263 -46.50 -5.50 -4.15
C GLY A 263 -45.11 -5.21 -3.57
N LEU A 264 -44.68 -3.94 -3.54
CA LEU A 264 -43.30 -3.49 -3.25
C LEU A 264 -42.25 -4.23 -4.09
N ILE A 265 -42.53 -4.35 -5.40
CA ILE A 265 -41.66 -5.06 -6.35
C ILE A 265 -40.82 -4.04 -7.12
N PHE A 266 -39.51 -4.24 -7.07
CA PHE A 266 -38.53 -3.49 -7.82
C PHE A 266 -37.96 -4.33 -8.97
N THR A 267 -37.71 -3.70 -10.10
CA THR A 267 -37.05 -4.27 -11.27
C THR A 267 -35.60 -3.75 -11.37
N LEU A 268 -34.65 -4.61 -11.72
CA LEU A 268 -33.26 -4.22 -11.94
C LEU A 268 -33.14 -3.22 -13.11
N GLY A 269 -32.74 -1.98 -12.80
CA GLY A 269 -32.46 -0.94 -13.78
C GLY A 269 -31.01 -0.94 -14.27
N SER A 270 -30.04 -1.10 -13.35
CA SER A 270 -28.61 -1.22 -13.68
C SER A 270 -27.84 -1.98 -12.60
N ALA A 271 -26.73 -2.62 -12.98
CA ALA A 271 -25.71 -3.17 -12.09
C ALA A 271 -24.33 -2.84 -12.68
N ILE A 272 -23.54 -2.03 -11.98
CA ILE A 272 -22.19 -1.60 -12.40
C ILE A 272 -21.19 -2.23 -11.45
N GLU A 273 -20.24 -3.01 -11.96
CA GLU A 273 -19.18 -3.61 -11.14
C GLU A 273 -18.31 -2.52 -10.48
N THR A 274 -18.00 -2.67 -9.19
CA THR A 274 -17.17 -1.74 -8.41
C THR A 274 -15.75 -2.28 -8.27
N PHE A 275 -14.74 -1.41 -8.38
CA PHE A 275 -13.33 -1.79 -8.49
C PHE A 275 -12.80 -2.62 -7.32
N SER A 276 -12.17 -3.75 -7.65
CA SER A 276 -11.58 -4.70 -6.70
C SER A 276 -10.09 -4.46 -6.48
N THR A 277 -9.62 -4.68 -5.25
CA THR A 277 -8.19 -4.75 -4.91
C THR A 277 -7.49 -6.00 -5.46
N THR A 278 -8.24 -6.87 -6.15
CA THR A 278 -7.73 -8.07 -6.82
C THR A 278 -7.53 -7.87 -8.32
N GLU A 279 -8.02 -6.77 -8.91
CA GLU A 279 -7.99 -6.55 -10.36
C GLU A 279 -6.57 -6.28 -10.84
N VAL A 280 -6.06 -7.07 -11.78
CA VAL A 280 -4.73 -6.88 -12.38
C VAL A 280 -4.85 -6.69 -13.89
N PRO A 281 -4.03 -5.83 -14.52
CA PRO A 281 -4.14 -5.59 -15.94
C PRO A 281 -3.80 -6.86 -16.75
N GLY A 282 -4.61 -7.14 -17.78
CA GLY A 282 -4.29 -8.13 -18.80
C GLY A 282 -3.27 -7.60 -19.82
N GLU A 283 -3.44 -7.96 -21.10
CA GLU A 283 -2.62 -7.42 -22.19
C GLU A 283 -2.71 -5.89 -22.27
N THR A 284 -3.89 -5.35 -21.99
CA THR A 284 -4.18 -3.92 -21.90
C THR A 284 -4.60 -3.54 -20.49
N TRP A 285 -4.29 -2.31 -20.10
CA TRP A 285 -4.77 -1.73 -18.85
C TRP A 285 -6.25 -1.35 -18.96
N VAL A 286 -6.99 -1.63 -17.89
CA VAL A 286 -8.29 -1.00 -17.64
C VAL A 286 -8.03 0.45 -17.22
N THR A 287 -8.90 1.36 -17.63
CA THR A 287 -8.82 2.79 -17.30
C THR A 287 -10.06 3.23 -16.52
N ALA A 288 -9.87 4.11 -15.56
CA ALA A 288 -10.96 4.77 -14.82
C ALA A 288 -10.70 6.28 -14.75
N THR A 289 -11.72 7.08 -14.43
CA THR A 289 -11.53 8.51 -14.13
C THR A 289 -11.02 8.69 -12.70
N ILE A 290 -10.48 9.87 -12.43
CA ILE A 290 -10.00 10.28 -11.10
C ILE A 290 -11.11 10.12 -10.05
N GLU A 291 -12.31 10.60 -10.35
CA GLU A 291 -13.46 10.55 -9.42
C GLU A 291 -14.00 9.12 -9.24
N GLN A 292 -13.95 8.28 -10.28
CA GLN A 292 -14.43 6.89 -10.22
C GLN A 292 -13.66 6.04 -9.20
N VAL A 293 -12.41 6.39 -8.93
CA VAL A 293 -11.60 5.70 -7.92
C VAL A 293 -11.55 6.46 -6.59
N GLY A 294 -12.32 7.54 -6.42
CA GLY A 294 -12.36 8.31 -5.18
C GLY A 294 -11.14 9.21 -4.98
N LEU A 295 -10.58 9.77 -6.06
CA LEU A 295 -9.61 10.86 -5.99
C LEU A 295 -10.32 12.21 -6.17
N ASP A 296 -9.83 13.25 -5.49
CA ASP A 296 -10.27 14.63 -5.68
C ASP A 296 -9.61 15.25 -6.91
N ALA A 297 -10.42 15.66 -7.89
CA ALA A 297 -9.92 16.19 -9.15
C ALA A 297 -9.12 17.50 -8.99
N GLU A 298 -9.51 18.40 -8.09
CA GLU A 298 -8.83 19.68 -7.89
C GLU A 298 -7.48 19.48 -7.20
N LYS A 299 -7.41 18.60 -6.19
CA LYS A 299 -6.15 18.24 -5.55
C LYS A 299 -5.26 17.46 -6.50
N PHE A 300 -5.80 16.51 -7.27
CA PHE A 300 -5.05 15.73 -8.23
C PHE A 300 -4.45 16.59 -9.35
N GLN A 301 -5.12 17.66 -9.76
CA GLN A 301 -4.54 18.60 -10.72
C GLN A 301 -3.21 19.19 -10.24
N LYS A 302 -3.01 19.39 -8.92
CA LYS A 302 -1.71 19.83 -8.37
C LYS A 302 -0.60 18.81 -8.58
N VAL A 303 -0.93 17.51 -8.56
CA VAL A 303 0.03 16.43 -8.89
C VAL A 303 0.49 16.57 -10.34
N VAL A 304 -0.45 16.81 -11.25
CA VAL A 304 -0.16 16.98 -12.69
C VAL A 304 0.67 18.24 -12.93
N ASP A 305 0.28 19.35 -12.31
CA ASP A 305 0.97 20.63 -12.44
C ASP A 305 2.40 20.55 -11.88
N TYR A 306 2.59 19.88 -10.75
CA TYR A 306 3.91 19.60 -10.20
C TYR A 306 4.73 18.74 -11.15
N ALA A 307 4.15 17.64 -11.65
CA ALA A 307 4.85 16.69 -12.50
C ALA A 307 5.28 17.29 -13.85
N PHE A 308 4.47 18.17 -14.43
CA PHE A 308 4.71 18.77 -15.75
C PHE A 308 5.07 20.25 -15.71
N GLY A 309 5.42 20.76 -14.52
CA GLY A 309 5.93 22.12 -14.33
C GLY A 309 7.16 22.41 -15.21
N GLU A 310 7.42 23.70 -15.42
CA GLU A 310 8.56 24.14 -16.23
C GLU A 310 9.88 23.55 -15.69
N GLY A 311 10.68 22.95 -16.58
CA GLY A 311 11.97 22.36 -16.20
C GLY A 311 11.89 21.00 -15.50
N GLN A 312 10.70 20.44 -15.27
CA GLN A 312 10.60 19.11 -14.66
C GLN A 312 11.07 18.00 -15.60
N ASN A 313 11.00 18.19 -16.92
CA ASN A 313 11.48 17.23 -17.91
C ASN A 313 10.84 15.83 -17.74
N THR A 314 9.58 15.78 -17.32
CA THR A 314 8.82 14.53 -17.19
C THR A 314 8.46 14.00 -18.58
N GLN A 315 8.91 12.79 -18.91
CA GLN A 315 8.50 12.05 -20.11
C GLN A 315 7.12 11.44 -19.94
N ALA A 316 6.87 10.85 -18.78
CA ALA A 316 5.66 10.09 -18.52
C ALA A 316 5.31 10.19 -17.04
N LEU A 317 4.02 10.39 -16.78
CA LEU A 317 3.39 10.17 -15.49
C LEU A 317 2.28 9.13 -15.72
N VAL A 318 2.32 8.01 -15.00
CA VAL A 318 1.27 6.99 -15.00
C VAL A 318 0.85 6.77 -13.56
N VAL A 319 -0.44 6.98 -13.28
CA VAL A 319 -1.03 6.75 -11.96
C VAL A 319 -2.02 5.61 -12.07
N VAL A 320 -1.80 4.59 -11.25
CA VAL A 320 -2.65 3.42 -11.11
C VAL A 320 -3.27 3.44 -9.74
N ARG A 321 -4.58 3.24 -9.66
CA ARG A 321 -5.28 3.02 -8.40
C ARG A 321 -6.32 1.91 -8.58
N HIS A 322 -6.39 0.99 -7.63
CA HIS A 322 -7.33 -0.14 -7.68
C HIS A 322 -7.20 -0.97 -8.97
N GLY A 323 -5.96 -1.19 -9.41
CA GLY A 323 -5.65 -1.99 -10.59
C GLY A 323 -5.88 -1.31 -11.94
N SER A 324 -6.45 -0.08 -11.96
CA SER A 324 -6.75 0.67 -13.19
C SER A 324 -5.83 1.87 -13.36
N ILE A 325 -5.49 2.21 -14.60
CA ILE A 325 -4.86 3.51 -14.90
C ILE A 325 -5.93 4.59 -14.72
N VAL A 326 -5.70 5.51 -13.78
CA VAL A 326 -6.62 6.62 -13.47
C VAL A 326 -6.16 7.93 -14.09
N PHE A 327 -4.88 8.02 -14.38
CA PHE A 327 -4.29 9.13 -15.12
C PHE A 327 -3.03 8.66 -15.83
N GLU A 328 -2.84 9.13 -17.05
CA GLU A 328 -1.53 9.11 -17.69
C GLU A 328 -1.35 10.32 -18.59
N GLN A 329 -0.14 10.86 -18.59
CA GLN A 329 0.25 11.94 -19.49
C GLN A 329 1.69 11.73 -19.93
N TYR A 330 1.98 12.15 -21.15
CA TYR A 330 3.28 11.99 -21.79
C TYR A 330 3.79 13.34 -22.31
N ALA A 331 5.10 13.52 -22.32
CA ALA A 331 5.75 14.66 -22.95
C ALA A 331 5.43 14.72 -24.44
N LYS A 332 5.53 15.92 -25.02
CA LYS A 332 5.39 16.12 -26.45
C LYS A 332 6.36 15.21 -27.22
N GLY A 333 5.83 14.37 -28.11
CA GLY A 333 6.60 13.41 -28.90
C GLY A 333 6.83 12.06 -28.23
N SER A 334 6.32 11.87 -27.01
CA SER A 334 6.23 10.58 -26.31
C SER A 334 4.78 10.12 -26.21
N ASP A 335 4.59 8.83 -25.97
CA ASP A 335 3.29 8.17 -25.82
C ASP A 335 3.39 6.93 -24.91
N GLN A 336 2.29 6.22 -24.74
CA GLN A 336 2.19 4.99 -23.94
C GLN A 336 3.12 3.83 -24.38
N ASN A 337 3.71 3.91 -25.58
CA ASN A 337 4.65 2.93 -26.11
C ASN A 337 6.11 3.39 -26.02
N SER A 338 6.34 4.63 -25.63
CA SER A 338 7.68 5.20 -25.49
C SER A 338 8.43 4.51 -24.35
N ILE A 339 9.72 4.26 -24.58
CA ILE A 339 10.60 3.59 -23.63
C ILE A 339 11.14 4.59 -22.62
N ALA A 340 11.15 4.19 -21.36
CA ALA A 340 11.86 4.84 -20.28
C ALA A 340 12.94 3.88 -19.73
N THR A 341 13.89 4.42 -18.97
CA THR A 341 14.93 3.62 -18.31
C THR A 341 14.77 3.69 -16.80
N SER A 342 15.13 2.60 -16.13
CA SER A 342 15.01 2.46 -14.68
C SER A 342 16.01 3.30 -13.91
N TRP A 343 17.23 3.49 -14.46
CA TRP A 343 18.41 3.76 -13.62
C TRP A 343 18.42 2.81 -12.40
N SER A 344 18.66 3.34 -11.21
CA SER A 344 18.65 2.60 -9.94
C SER A 344 17.31 1.97 -9.54
N THR A 345 16.18 2.28 -10.19
CA THR A 345 14.92 1.56 -9.95
C THR A 345 15.08 0.05 -10.23
N ALA A 346 16.02 -0.36 -11.09
CA ALA A 346 16.33 -1.77 -11.33
C ALA A 346 16.84 -2.52 -10.08
N LYS A 347 17.40 -1.81 -9.09
CA LYS A 347 17.85 -2.45 -7.85
C LYS A 347 16.72 -3.14 -7.10
N SER A 348 15.53 -2.52 -7.11
CA SER A 348 14.32 -3.09 -6.50
C SER A 348 13.84 -4.33 -7.26
N PHE A 349 14.03 -4.38 -8.59
CA PHE A 349 13.80 -5.59 -9.38
C PHE A 349 14.80 -6.71 -9.02
N THR A 350 16.09 -6.39 -8.92
CA THR A 350 17.11 -7.36 -8.50
C THR A 350 16.85 -7.87 -7.08
N SER A 351 16.39 -7.01 -6.16
CA SER A 351 15.94 -7.41 -4.82
C SER A 351 14.77 -8.38 -4.87
N ALA A 352 13.74 -8.12 -5.68
CA ALA A 352 12.63 -9.06 -5.86
C ALA A 352 13.12 -10.45 -6.33
N LEU A 353 14.09 -10.49 -7.24
CA LEU A 353 14.69 -11.75 -7.71
C LEU A 353 15.48 -12.47 -6.61
N ALA A 354 16.16 -11.75 -5.72
CA ALA A 354 16.81 -12.35 -4.56
C ALA A 354 15.78 -13.03 -3.64
N GLY A 355 14.64 -12.38 -3.36
CA GLY A 355 13.54 -12.96 -2.60
C GLY A 355 12.97 -14.23 -3.21
N ILE A 356 12.81 -14.25 -4.54
CA ILE A 356 12.36 -15.46 -5.26
C ILE A 356 13.45 -16.55 -5.24
N ALA A 357 14.72 -16.19 -5.37
CA ALA A 357 15.81 -17.16 -5.27
C ALA A 357 15.87 -17.80 -3.88
N ILE A 358 15.53 -17.04 -2.83
CA ILE A 358 15.39 -17.55 -1.46
C ILE A 358 14.19 -18.50 -1.34
N GLU A 359 13.00 -18.09 -1.78
CA GLU A 359 11.79 -18.95 -1.71
C GLU A 359 11.96 -20.27 -2.45
N LYS A 360 12.65 -20.24 -3.59
CA LYS A 360 12.94 -21.45 -4.39
C LYS A 360 14.08 -22.30 -3.85
N GLY A 361 14.75 -21.87 -2.78
CA GLY A 361 15.87 -22.57 -2.15
C GLY A 361 17.18 -22.55 -2.95
N TYR A 362 17.34 -21.63 -3.92
CA TYR A 362 18.63 -21.40 -4.59
C TYR A 362 19.60 -20.65 -3.66
N ILE A 363 19.06 -19.79 -2.79
CA ILE A 363 19.76 -19.13 -1.69
C ILE A 363 19.03 -19.57 -0.41
N ALA A 364 19.73 -19.97 0.65
CA ALA A 364 19.05 -20.54 1.82
C ALA A 364 18.22 -19.50 2.60
N SER A 365 18.74 -18.27 2.73
CA SER A 365 18.10 -17.13 3.38
C SER A 365 18.84 -15.83 3.06
N ALA A 366 18.29 -14.67 3.47
CA ALA A 366 19.02 -13.41 3.37
C ALA A 366 20.31 -13.39 4.22
N ASP A 367 20.37 -14.15 5.32
CA ASP A 367 21.57 -14.27 6.17
C ASP A 367 22.64 -15.22 5.60
N THR A 368 22.40 -15.81 4.43
CA THR A 368 23.38 -16.64 3.72
C THR A 368 24.62 -15.81 3.39
N SER A 369 25.81 -16.36 3.59
CA SER A 369 27.06 -15.71 3.18
C SER A 369 27.10 -15.59 1.66
N ALA A 370 27.41 -14.40 1.15
CA ALA A 370 27.60 -14.19 -0.29
C ALA A 370 28.76 -15.03 -0.85
N ALA A 371 29.72 -15.45 -0.01
CA ALA A 371 30.86 -16.28 -0.43
C ALA A 371 30.47 -17.72 -0.84
N GLU A 372 29.25 -18.17 -0.55
CA GLU A 372 28.73 -19.43 -1.11
C GLU A 372 28.64 -19.37 -2.65
N PHE A 373 28.38 -18.17 -3.19
CA PHE A 373 28.26 -17.92 -4.62
C PHE A 373 29.50 -17.20 -5.17
N ILE A 374 30.01 -16.21 -4.44
CA ILE A 374 31.23 -15.47 -4.73
C ILE A 374 32.42 -16.18 -4.08
N ARG A 375 32.82 -17.32 -4.65
CA ARG A 375 33.86 -18.19 -4.07
C ARG A 375 35.22 -17.51 -3.93
N GLU A 376 35.45 -16.44 -4.68
CA GLU A 376 36.61 -15.54 -4.56
C GLU A 376 36.75 -14.94 -3.15
N TRP A 377 35.66 -14.89 -2.37
CA TRP A 377 35.62 -14.36 -1.00
C TRP A 377 35.77 -15.43 0.08
N ALA A 378 35.74 -16.73 -0.27
CA ALA A 378 35.66 -17.82 0.71
C ALA A 378 36.86 -17.87 1.67
N GLU A 379 38.04 -17.40 1.22
CA GLU A 379 39.30 -17.50 1.94
C GLU A 379 39.73 -16.19 2.64
N ASP A 380 38.90 -15.13 2.63
CA ASP A 380 39.21 -13.87 3.30
C ASP A 380 38.02 -13.27 4.07
N GLU A 381 38.21 -12.07 4.64
CA GLU A 381 37.24 -11.38 5.49
C GLU A 381 35.88 -11.13 4.82
N ARG A 382 35.82 -11.10 3.49
CA ARG A 382 34.58 -10.89 2.73
C ARG A 382 33.60 -12.06 2.85
N LYS A 383 34.03 -13.23 3.32
CA LYS A 383 33.12 -14.35 3.65
C LYS A 383 32.08 -14.03 4.73
N ASN A 384 32.31 -12.98 5.52
CA ASN A 384 31.38 -12.55 6.56
C ASN A 384 30.23 -11.68 6.01
N ILE A 385 30.29 -11.28 4.74
CA ILE A 385 29.25 -10.48 4.08
C ILE A 385 28.08 -11.38 3.71
N THR A 386 26.89 -11.06 4.21
CA THR A 386 25.66 -11.78 3.87
C THR A 386 24.93 -11.18 2.67
N ILE A 387 23.99 -11.92 2.09
CA ILE A 387 23.06 -11.37 1.07
C ILE A 387 22.27 -10.19 1.64
N LYS A 388 21.88 -10.24 2.92
CA LYS A 388 21.20 -9.16 3.64
C LYS A 388 22.05 -7.90 3.75
N ASP A 389 23.34 -8.04 4.03
CA ASP A 389 24.26 -6.88 4.07
C ASP A 389 24.33 -6.20 2.70
N LEU A 390 24.34 -6.96 1.60
CA LEU A 390 24.30 -6.39 0.25
C LEU A 390 22.94 -5.73 -0.04
N LEU A 391 21.82 -6.37 0.33
CA LEU A 391 20.46 -5.84 0.13
C LEU A 391 20.25 -4.52 0.89
N LEU A 392 20.86 -4.37 2.06
CA LEU A 392 20.79 -3.16 2.90
C LEU A 392 21.86 -2.11 2.56
N MET A 393 22.69 -2.32 1.54
CA MET A 393 23.80 -1.41 1.19
C MET A 393 24.78 -1.22 2.36
N SER A 394 25.10 -2.31 3.06
CA SER A 394 25.84 -2.31 4.32
C SER A 394 26.98 -3.34 4.34
N SER A 395 27.51 -3.68 3.16
CA SER A 395 28.53 -4.72 2.95
C SER A 395 29.85 -4.50 3.69
N GLY A 396 30.14 -3.26 4.11
CA GLY A 396 31.42 -2.90 4.73
C GLY A 396 32.60 -2.87 3.75
N LEU A 397 32.35 -2.96 2.45
CA LEU A 397 33.38 -2.84 1.41
C LEU A 397 33.75 -1.37 1.16
N SER A 398 35.02 -1.12 0.86
CA SER A 398 35.54 0.19 0.48
C SER A 398 34.92 0.69 -0.83
N GLU A 399 34.70 1.99 -0.93
CA GLU A 399 34.35 2.69 -2.17
C GLU A 399 35.37 3.81 -2.44
N SER A 400 35.66 4.09 -3.72
CA SER A 400 36.52 5.20 -4.16
C SER A 400 35.78 6.53 -4.28
N GLY A 401 34.45 6.54 -4.09
CA GLY A 401 33.59 7.72 -4.16
C GLY A 401 33.13 8.07 -5.57
N ASP A 402 33.63 7.36 -6.58
CA ASP A 402 33.25 7.48 -7.99
C ASP A 402 32.82 6.14 -8.63
N ASP A 403 32.72 5.07 -7.85
CA ASP A 403 32.40 3.69 -8.28
C ASP A 403 31.20 3.65 -9.22
N GLY A 404 30.11 4.36 -8.88
CA GLY A 404 28.91 4.37 -9.71
C GLY A 404 29.14 4.97 -11.10
N THR A 405 30.03 5.97 -11.21
CA THR A 405 30.45 6.53 -12.51
C THR A 405 31.38 5.56 -13.21
N SER A 406 32.35 5.00 -12.49
CA SER A 406 33.32 4.03 -12.99
C SER A 406 32.67 2.80 -13.59
N MET A 407 31.65 2.24 -12.93
CA MET A 407 30.88 1.10 -13.43
C MET A 407 29.98 1.46 -14.63
N TYR A 408 29.51 2.71 -14.73
CA TYR A 408 28.57 3.12 -15.76
C TYR A 408 29.24 3.55 -17.08
N ILE A 409 30.31 4.36 -17.00
CA ILE A 409 31.03 4.85 -18.19
C ILE A 409 32.50 4.41 -18.26
N GLY A 410 33.04 3.77 -17.23
CA GLY A 410 34.44 3.35 -17.14
C GLY A 410 35.29 4.23 -16.22
N VAL A 411 36.53 3.81 -16.01
CA VAL A 411 37.53 4.57 -15.24
C VAL A 411 38.29 5.51 -16.16
N LYS A 412 38.47 6.76 -15.72
CA LYS A 412 39.19 7.77 -16.50
C LYS A 412 40.69 7.51 -16.47
N ASN A 413 41.31 7.35 -17.63
CA ASN A 413 42.76 7.18 -17.76
C ASN A 413 43.49 8.55 -17.76
N GLU A 414 44.83 8.52 -17.81
CA GLU A 414 45.67 9.72 -17.81
C GLU A 414 45.40 10.68 -19.00
N SER A 415 44.93 10.15 -20.13
CA SER A 415 44.56 10.96 -21.30
C SER A 415 43.13 11.52 -21.22
N GLY A 416 42.40 11.25 -20.13
CA GLY A 416 41.05 11.71 -19.88
C GLY A 416 39.96 10.90 -20.57
N GLN A 417 40.31 9.78 -21.21
CA GLN A 417 39.36 8.85 -21.82
C GLN A 417 38.86 7.85 -20.77
N TYR A 418 37.59 7.46 -20.89
CA TYR A 418 37.00 6.46 -20.01
C TYR A 418 37.22 5.05 -20.58
N ASN A 419 37.83 4.18 -19.77
CA ASN A 419 38.02 2.76 -20.06
C ASN A 419 36.97 1.96 -19.31
N ALA A 420 36.08 1.28 -20.04
CA ALA A 420 35.06 0.42 -19.44
C ALA A 420 35.70 -0.64 -18.52
N VAL A 421 35.02 -0.91 -17.41
CA VAL A 421 35.39 -1.96 -16.45
C VAL A 421 34.43 -3.13 -16.57
N ASP A 422 34.89 -4.32 -16.18
CA ASP A 422 34.02 -5.46 -15.95
C ASP A 422 33.29 -5.22 -14.63
N ASN A 423 31.98 -5.03 -14.68
CA ASN A 423 31.23 -4.62 -13.50
C ASN A 423 31.19 -5.69 -12.41
N VAL A 424 31.23 -6.98 -12.78
CA VAL A 424 31.27 -8.08 -11.81
C VAL A 424 32.61 -8.10 -11.12
N LEU A 425 33.72 -8.12 -11.87
CA LEU A 425 35.06 -8.13 -11.29
C LEU A 425 35.32 -6.86 -10.47
N PHE A 426 34.94 -5.68 -10.99
CA PHE A 426 35.06 -4.42 -10.27
C PHE A 426 34.38 -4.47 -8.90
N SER A 427 33.20 -5.11 -8.81
CA SER A 427 32.43 -5.20 -7.58
C SER A 427 33.00 -6.22 -6.60
N ILE A 428 33.43 -7.40 -7.11
CA ILE A 428 34.01 -8.50 -6.33
C ILE A 428 35.38 -8.12 -5.77
N ASP A 429 36.20 -7.37 -6.52
CA ASP A 429 37.59 -7.03 -6.16
C ASP A 429 37.71 -5.94 -5.10
N ARG A 430 36.59 -5.36 -4.65
CA ARG A 430 36.61 -4.40 -3.53
C ARG A 430 37.15 -5.04 -2.25
N THR A 431 37.86 -4.25 -1.48
CA THR A 431 38.46 -4.65 -0.20
C THR A 431 37.54 -4.32 0.97
N VAL A 432 37.64 -5.07 2.07
CA VAL A 432 36.95 -4.74 3.32
C VAL A 432 37.48 -3.42 3.89
N ASN A 433 36.58 -2.52 4.31
CA ASN A 433 36.90 -1.35 5.11
C ASN A 433 36.63 -1.66 6.59
N PRO A 434 37.66 -1.76 7.46
CA PRO A 434 37.48 -2.04 8.87
C PRO A 434 36.57 -1.07 9.63
N GLU A 435 36.50 0.20 9.19
CA GLU A 435 35.64 1.21 9.82
C GLU A 435 34.16 1.07 9.46
N ARG A 436 33.85 0.22 8.47
CA ARG A 436 32.48 -0.02 7.98
C ARG A 436 32.05 -1.48 8.11
N ALA A 437 32.97 -2.41 8.32
CA ALA A 437 32.64 -3.82 8.47
C ALA A 437 32.01 -4.09 9.85
N ARG A 438 30.72 -4.46 9.86
CA ARG A 438 29.97 -4.70 11.11
C ARG A 438 30.60 -5.81 11.97
N TRP A 439 31.09 -6.87 11.35
CA TRP A 439 31.76 -7.98 12.04
C TRP A 439 33.12 -7.58 12.65
N LEU A 440 33.65 -6.40 12.31
CA LEU A 440 34.85 -5.80 12.91
C LEU A 440 34.51 -4.70 13.93
N GLY A 441 33.23 -4.50 14.26
CA GLY A 441 32.77 -3.58 15.31
C GLY A 441 32.32 -2.20 14.82
N ALA A 442 32.09 -2.00 13.52
CA ALA A 442 31.53 -0.74 13.01
C ALA A 442 30.11 -0.49 13.55
N GLU A 443 29.88 0.69 14.14
CA GLU A 443 28.58 1.09 14.70
C GLU A 443 27.58 1.50 13.60
N TYR A 444 28.07 2.02 12.47
CA TYR A 444 27.27 2.40 11.32
C TYR A 444 28.00 2.02 10.02
N ASN A 445 27.31 1.33 9.11
CA ASN A 445 27.93 0.73 7.92
C ASN A 445 27.18 0.97 6.60
N TRP A 446 26.04 1.67 6.64
CA TRP A 446 25.24 1.95 5.44
C TRP A 446 25.96 2.91 4.49
N ASN A 447 25.98 2.55 3.22
CA ASN A 447 26.48 3.39 2.12
C ASN A 447 25.93 2.89 0.79
N TYR A 448 25.22 3.76 0.08
CA TYR A 448 24.54 3.39 -1.15
C TYR A 448 25.51 2.97 -2.27
N SER A 449 25.44 1.72 -2.72
CA SER A 449 26.44 1.11 -3.62
C SER A 449 25.83 0.43 -4.85
N ASN A 450 26.28 0.79 -6.05
CA ASN A 450 25.94 0.03 -7.26
C ASN A 450 26.60 -1.36 -7.26
N ALA A 451 27.80 -1.45 -6.72
CA ALA A 451 28.58 -2.67 -6.69
C ALA A 451 27.97 -3.72 -5.75
N ASP A 452 27.34 -3.32 -4.64
CA ASP A 452 26.60 -4.26 -3.79
C ASP A 452 25.46 -4.93 -4.56
N THR A 453 24.66 -4.18 -5.31
CA THR A 453 23.59 -4.77 -6.14
C THR A 453 24.15 -5.64 -7.27
N GLN A 454 25.30 -5.27 -7.86
CA GLN A 454 25.93 -6.10 -8.89
C GLN A 454 26.32 -7.49 -8.35
N ILE A 455 26.76 -7.56 -7.10
CA ILE A 455 27.10 -8.82 -6.42
C ILE A 455 25.85 -9.64 -6.10
N ILE A 456 24.72 -9.00 -5.77
CA ILE A 456 23.42 -9.70 -5.64
C ILE A 456 23.05 -10.34 -6.97
N GLY A 457 23.15 -9.60 -8.08
CA GLY A 457 22.89 -10.11 -9.43
C GLY A 457 23.75 -11.32 -9.76
N GLU A 458 25.07 -11.21 -9.55
CA GLU A 458 26.01 -12.30 -9.76
C GLU A 458 25.73 -13.53 -8.87
N SER A 459 25.33 -13.29 -7.61
CA SER A 459 24.96 -14.38 -6.68
C SER A 459 23.75 -15.15 -7.20
N ILE A 460 22.72 -14.45 -7.72
CA ILE A 460 21.55 -15.07 -8.35
C ILE A 460 21.95 -15.88 -9.58
N GLU A 461 22.78 -15.32 -10.47
CA GLU A 461 23.20 -16.04 -11.68
C GLU A 461 23.99 -17.31 -11.34
N ARG A 462 24.95 -17.22 -10.40
CA ARG A 462 25.74 -18.37 -9.95
C ARG A 462 24.93 -19.41 -9.20
N ALA A 463 23.95 -19.00 -8.37
CA ALA A 463 23.09 -19.91 -7.62
C ALA A 463 22.11 -20.67 -8.53
N THR A 464 21.56 -19.99 -9.53
CA THR A 464 20.50 -20.53 -10.40
C THR A 464 21.05 -21.16 -11.69
N GLY A 465 22.27 -20.79 -12.11
CA GLY A 465 22.83 -21.14 -13.41
C GLY A 465 22.13 -20.45 -14.59
N LYS A 466 21.31 -19.43 -14.34
CA LYS A 466 20.56 -18.67 -15.35
C LYS A 466 21.06 -17.24 -15.40
N SER A 467 20.95 -16.63 -16.57
CA SER A 467 21.16 -15.18 -16.68
C SER A 467 20.10 -14.42 -15.87
N LEU A 468 20.46 -13.23 -15.37
CA LEU A 468 19.58 -12.42 -14.54
C LEU A 468 18.27 -12.09 -15.26
N LEU A 469 18.36 -11.77 -16.56
CA LEU A 469 17.18 -11.50 -17.40
C LEU A 469 16.32 -12.75 -17.60
N ASP A 470 16.90 -13.93 -17.80
CA ASP A 470 16.11 -15.16 -17.99
C ASP A 470 15.42 -15.58 -16.69
N PHE A 471 16.12 -15.48 -15.55
CA PHE A 471 15.53 -15.71 -14.25
C PHE A 471 14.39 -14.72 -13.97
N ALA A 472 14.56 -13.45 -14.33
CA ALA A 472 13.51 -12.44 -14.18
C ALA A 472 12.31 -12.68 -15.10
N ARG A 473 12.54 -13.10 -16.36
CA ARG A 473 11.49 -13.44 -17.31
C ARG A 473 10.63 -14.59 -16.83
N GLU A 474 11.25 -15.66 -16.36
CA GLU A 474 10.55 -16.85 -15.85
C GLU A 474 9.73 -16.54 -14.60
N ASN A 475 10.29 -15.74 -13.68
CA ASN A 475 9.74 -15.64 -12.34
C ASN A 475 8.85 -14.42 -12.12
N ILE A 476 9.08 -13.32 -12.85
CA ILE A 476 8.32 -12.08 -12.71
C ILE A 476 7.75 -11.64 -14.05
N PHE A 477 8.59 -11.31 -15.04
CA PHE A 477 8.13 -10.51 -16.19
C PHE A 477 7.06 -11.20 -17.03
N SER A 478 7.20 -12.50 -17.30
CA SER A 478 6.17 -13.24 -18.04
C SER A 478 4.86 -13.39 -17.26
N LYS A 479 4.93 -13.50 -15.93
CA LYS A 479 3.75 -13.67 -15.07
C LYS A 479 2.90 -12.41 -14.96
N ILE A 480 3.56 -11.26 -14.98
CA ILE A 480 2.88 -9.95 -14.87
C ILE A 480 2.89 -9.17 -16.19
N GLY A 481 3.20 -9.81 -17.32
CA GLY A 481 3.10 -9.18 -18.65
C GLY A 481 4.07 -8.01 -18.89
N ILE A 482 5.25 -8.01 -18.26
CA ILE A 482 6.31 -7.02 -18.54
C ILE A 482 7.11 -7.45 -19.77
N SER A 483 7.29 -6.50 -20.70
CA SER A 483 8.22 -6.62 -21.81
C SER A 483 9.37 -5.63 -21.63
N THR A 484 10.60 -6.13 -21.51
CA THR A 484 11.75 -5.30 -21.18
C THR A 484 13.04 -5.75 -21.86
N VAL A 485 13.99 -4.82 -21.86
CA VAL A 485 15.41 -5.01 -22.16
C VAL A 485 16.20 -4.72 -20.90
N TRP A 486 17.14 -5.60 -20.55
CA TRP A 486 18.13 -5.36 -19.51
C TRP A 486 19.50 -5.13 -20.14
N TRP A 487 20.12 -3.99 -19.85
CA TRP A 487 21.41 -3.63 -20.43
C TRP A 487 22.58 -4.44 -19.85
N THR A 488 23.57 -4.71 -20.69
CA THR A 488 24.85 -5.30 -20.29
C THR A 488 26.00 -4.30 -20.36
N ASP A 489 27.02 -4.51 -19.54
CA ASP A 489 28.30 -3.83 -19.70
C ASP A 489 29.05 -4.32 -20.95
N LYS A 490 30.28 -3.82 -21.17
CA LYS A 490 31.11 -4.20 -22.31
C LYS A 490 31.57 -5.67 -22.26
N PHE A 491 31.51 -6.29 -21.10
CA PHE A 491 31.95 -7.65 -20.82
C PHE A 491 30.78 -8.65 -20.80
N SER A 492 29.60 -8.21 -21.24
CA SER A 492 28.35 -8.99 -21.29
C SER A 492 27.74 -9.31 -19.94
N ASN A 493 28.16 -8.64 -18.86
CA ASN A 493 27.49 -8.77 -17.57
C ASN A 493 26.21 -7.92 -17.57
N TYR A 494 25.08 -8.47 -17.13
CA TYR A 494 23.90 -7.66 -16.86
C TYR A 494 24.21 -6.64 -15.76
N MET A 495 23.88 -5.37 -16.02
CA MET A 495 24.12 -4.30 -15.06
C MET A 495 23.05 -4.37 -13.95
N ALA A 496 23.12 -5.27 -12.97
CA ALA A 496 22.02 -5.58 -12.05
C ALA A 496 21.52 -4.38 -11.21
N TYR A 497 22.36 -3.37 -11.03
CA TYR A 497 22.05 -2.12 -10.33
C TYR A 497 21.31 -1.08 -11.20
N CYS A 498 21.26 -1.33 -12.51
CA CYS A 498 20.61 -0.56 -13.56
C CYS A 498 20.25 -1.55 -14.70
N CYS A 499 20.38 -1.30 -15.98
CA CYS A 499 19.41 -0.40 -16.56
C CYS A 499 18.37 -1.25 -17.29
N LEU A 500 17.16 -1.25 -16.76
CA LEU A 500 15.99 -1.86 -17.39
C LEU A 500 15.29 -0.80 -18.24
N ASP A 501 15.14 -1.09 -19.52
CA ASP A 501 14.40 -0.25 -20.45
C ASP A 501 13.05 -0.92 -20.76
N MET A 502 11.96 -0.20 -20.47
CA MET A 502 10.58 -0.68 -20.68
C MET A 502 9.60 0.50 -20.74
N LYS A 503 8.33 0.22 -20.99
CA LYS A 503 7.28 1.26 -20.97
C LYS A 503 6.99 1.68 -19.53
N SER A 504 6.57 2.92 -19.32
CA SER A 504 6.15 3.42 -17.99
C SER A 504 5.02 2.57 -17.38
N ARG A 505 4.11 2.07 -18.22
CA ARG A 505 3.06 1.12 -17.81
C ARG A 505 3.61 -0.21 -17.30
N ASP A 506 4.78 -0.67 -17.76
CA ASP A 506 5.39 -1.93 -17.29
C ASP A 506 6.07 -1.75 -15.93
N PHE A 507 6.68 -0.59 -15.68
CA PHE A 507 7.08 -0.20 -14.32
C PHE A 507 5.86 -0.15 -13.37
N ALA A 508 4.71 0.32 -13.84
CA ALA A 508 3.49 0.37 -13.03
C ALA A 508 2.97 -1.03 -12.67
N ARG A 509 3.17 -2.04 -13.53
CA ARG A 509 2.85 -3.44 -13.20
C ARG A 509 3.72 -3.96 -12.05
N PHE A 510 5.02 -3.67 -12.07
CA PHE A 510 5.91 -4.02 -10.97
C PHE A 510 5.52 -3.30 -9.67
N GLY A 511 5.15 -2.02 -9.75
CA GLY A 511 4.66 -1.28 -8.58
C GLY A 511 3.36 -1.86 -8.02
N LEU A 512 2.40 -2.24 -8.88
CA LEU A 512 1.13 -2.84 -8.46
C LEU A 512 1.33 -4.20 -7.79
N LEU A 513 2.31 -4.98 -8.27
CA LEU A 513 2.70 -6.23 -7.64
C LEU A 513 3.15 -6.01 -6.17
N TYR A 514 3.97 -4.98 -5.94
CA TYR A 514 4.44 -4.61 -4.60
C TYR A 514 3.36 -3.94 -3.75
N ALA A 515 2.44 -3.16 -4.35
CA ALA A 515 1.29 -2.57 -3.65
C ALA A 515 0.34 -3.62 -3.07
N ARG A 516 0.46 -4.88 -3.53
CA ARG A 516 -0.38 -6.01 -3.17
C ARG A 516 0.44 -7.19 -2.65
N ASP A 517 1.49 -6.87 -1.89
CA ASP A 517 2.29 -7.82 -1.14
C ASP A 517 2.82 -8.99 -2.00
N GLY A 518 3.18 -8.71 -3.26
CA GLY A 518 3.74 -9.71 -4.18
C GLY A 518 2.71 -10.59 -4.89
N LYS A 519 1.42 -10.26 -4.79
CA LYS A 519 0.32 -10.99 -5.43
C LYS A 519 -0.09 -10.36 -6.77
N TRP A 520 -0.32 -11.21 -7.77
CA TRP A 520 -0.85 -10.85 -9.08
C TRP A 520 -2.08 -11.68 -9.41
N GLY A 521 -3.27 -11.08 -9.32
CA GLY A 521 -4.54 -11.83 -9.35
C GLY A 521 -4.58 -12.80 -8.17
N ASP A 522 -4.68 -14.10 -8.45
CA ASP A 522 -4.63 -15.17 -7.44
C ASP A 522 -3.22 -15.74 -7.20
N PHE A 523 -2.22 -15.29 -7.94
CA PHE A 523 -0.88 -15.86 -7.89
C PHE A 523 0.05 -15.09 -6.96
N GLN A 524 0.66 -15.76 -6.00
CA GLN A 524 1.79 -15.20 -5.25
C GLN A 524 3.05 -15.28 -6.13
N VAL A 525 3.55 -14.13 -6.59
CA VAL A 525 4.72 -14.05 -7.49
C VAL A 525 6.02 -13.84 -6.70
N ILE A 526 5.98 -12.95 -5.71
CA ILE A 526 7.07 -12.70 -4.75
C ILE A 526 6.52 -13.07 -3.38
N PRO A 527 7.26 -13.75 -2.48
CA PRO A 527 6.76 -14.07 -1.14
C PRO A 527 6.29 -12.82 -0.41
N SER A 528 5.12 -12.88 0.23
CA SER A 528 4.53 -11.73 0.93
C SER A 528 5.49 -11.22 2.00
N GLU A 529 6.03 -12.14 2.81
CA GLU A 529 7.00 -11.88 3.87
C GLU A 529 8.23 -11.14 3.34
N TYR A 530 8.74 -11.55 2.17
CA TYR A 530 9.88 -10.88 1.56
C TYR A 530 9.53 -9.46 1.07
N VAL A 531 8.34 -9.26 0.48
CA VAL A 531 7.91 -7.92 0.08
C VAL A 531 7.91 -6.99 1.29
N ILE A 532 7.28 -7.42 2.39
CA ILE A 532 7.18 -6.67 3.65
C ILE A 532 8.57 -6.33 4.19
N GLU A 533 9.44 -7.33 4.36
CA GLU A 533 10.82 -7.11 4.85
C GLU A 533 11.59 -6.17 3.92
N SER A 534 11.44 -6.35 2.61
CA SER A 534 12.19 -5.57 1.63
C SER A 534 11.82 -4.09 1.61
N THR A 535 10.60 -3.75 2.01
CA THR A 535 10.09 -2.38 2.03
C THR A 535 10.02 -1.78 3.43
N ALA A 536 10.48 -2.48 4.47
CA ALA A 536 10.55 -1.93 5.83
C ALA A 536 11.70 -0.90 5.95
N PRO A 537 11.56 0.17 6.75
CA PRO A 537 12.60 1.17 7.03
C PRO A 537 13.70 0.61 7.95
N SER A 538 14.37 -0.45 7.50
CA SER A 538 15.35 -1.24 8.25
C SER A 538 16.60 -0.43 8.64
N ILE A 539 16.95 0.57 7.83
CA ILE A 539 18.04 1.49 8.11
C ILE A 539 17.51 2.92 8.16
N LEU A 540 17.77 3.60 9.27
CA LEU A 540 17.63 5.05 9.38
C LEU A 540 18.94 5.68 8.89
N ILE A 541 18.90 6.27 7.70
CA ILE A 541 20.09 6.85 7.04
C ILE A 541 20.64 8.05 7.85
N ALA A 542 19.75 8.87 8.40
CA ALA A 542 20.05 9.95 9.32
C ALA A 542 18.80 10.35 10.10
N GLU A 543 18.98 10.82 11.34
CA GLU A 543 17.89 11.15 12.27
C GLU A 543 16.88 12.19 11.71
N GLY A 544 17.34 13.12 10.87
CA GLY A 544 16.51 14.19 10.28
C GLY A 544 15.89 13.86 8.91
N LEU A 545 16.14 12.69 8.34
CA LEU A 545 15.57 12.30 7.05
C LEU A 545 14.24 11.59 7.26
N GLN A 546 13.25 11.93 6.42
CA GLN A 546 11.93 11.30 6.41
C GLN A 546 11.89 9.98 5.63
N ILE A 547 13.04 9.54 5.11
CA ILE A 547 13.17 8.33 4.31
C ILE A 547 14.27 7.43 4.89
N GLY A 548 13.95 6.15 5.00
CA GLY A 548 14.88 5.10 5.39
C GLY A 548 15.37 4.29 4.20
N TYR A 549 15.92 3.12 4.49
CA TYR A 549 16.34 2.15 3.49
C TYR A 549 15.94 0.73 3.89
N GLY A 550 15.37 -0.02 2.95
CA GLY A 550 15.04 -1.44 3.07
C GLY A 550 15.92 -2.32 2.16
N TYR A 551 15.45 -3.49 1.75
CA TYR A 551 16.17 -4.31 0.75
C TYR A 551 16.03 -3.70 -0.65
N GLN A 552 16.89 -2.72 -0.95
CA GLN A 552 16.91 -1.97 -2.21
C GLN A 552 15.65 -1.13 -2.48
N TRP A 553 14.95 -0.71 -1.43
CA TRP A 553 13.79 0.18 -1.46
C TRP A 553 14.01 1.40 -0.56
N TRP A 554 13.32 2.50 -0.88
CA TRP A 554 13.33 3.74 -0.11
C TRP A 554 11.98 3.96 0.57
N PRO A 555 11.75 3.35 1.74
CA PRO A 555 10.54 3.57 2.51
C PRO A 555 10.56 4.91 3.22
N ASP A 556 9.38 5.51 3.34
CA ASP A 556 9.17 6.61 4.26
C ASP A 556 9.32 6.13 5.71
N ARG A 557 9.57 7.06 6.64
CA ARG A 557 9.85 6.72 8.03
C ARG A 557 8.66 6.10 8.76
N SER A 558 7.42 6.42 8.36
CA SER A 558 6.21 5.78 8.90
C SER A 558 6.01 4.35 8.37
N GLY A 559 6.57 4.03 7.20
CA GLY A 559 6.35 2.76 6.50
C GLY A 559 4.99 2.68 5.78
N GLU A 560 4.24 3.79 5.68
CA GLU A 560 2.99 3.87 4.91
C GLU A 560 3.22 3.74 3.40
N TRP A 561 4.34 4.28 2.93
CA TRP A 561 4.70 4.29 1.51
C TRP A 561 6.20 4.10 1.29
N PHE A 562 6.52 3.69 0.08
CA PHE A 562 7.90 3.47 -0.32
C PHE A 562 8.09 3.72 -1.80
N ALA A 563 9.34 3.93 -2.19
CA ALA A 563 9.69 4.18 -3.59
C ALA A 563 10.89 3.33 -4.05
N ALA A 564 10.80 2.87 -5.30
CA ALA A 564 11.98 2.51 -6.07
C ALA A 564 12.49 3.78 -6.75
N LYS A 565 13.71 4.21 -6.40
CA LYS A 565 14.25 5.50 -6.86
C LYS A 565 15.35 5.31 -7.90
N GLY A 566 15.10 5.85 -9.09
CA GLY A 566 16.02 5.95 -10.20
C GLY A 566 16.58 7.36 -10.32
N SER A 567 17.80 7.48 -10.81
CA SER A 567 18.42 8.78 -11.07
C SER A 567 17.55 9.63 -12.01
N ARG A 568 17.58 10.96 -11.84
CA ARG A 568 16.72 11.92 -12.55
C ARG A 568 15.21 11.63 -12.35
N SER A 569 14.85 11.20 -11.14
CA SER A 569 13.47 10.91 -10.73
C SER A 569 12.75 9.96 -11.70
N ASN A 570 13.40 8.85 -12.03
CA ASN A 570 12.80 7.72 -12.76
C ASN A 570 12.28 6.71 -11.74
N ASN A 571 11.15 7.04 -11.12
CA ASN A 571 10.73 6.47 -9.86
C ASN A 571 9.40 5.71 -9.97
N ILE A 572 9.22 4.75 -9.07
CA ILE A 572 7.94 4.09 -8.79
C ILE A 572 7.63 4.40 -7.32
N TYR A 573 6.55 5.12 -7.05
CA TYR A 573 6.05 5.39 -5.70
C TYR A 573 4.84 4.51 -5.43
N ILE A 574 4.76 3.95 -4.23
CA ILE A 574 3.77 2.94 -3.88
C ILE A 574 3.28 3.22 -2.47
N HIS A 575 1.95 3.28 -2.33
CA HIS A 575 1.30 3.29 -1.03
C HIS A 575 0.30 2.14 -0.99
N PRO A 576 0.66 0.99 -0.37
CA PRO A 576 -0.18 -0.22 -0.37
C PRO A 576 -1.56 0.04 0.23
N GLY A 577 -1.64 0.83 1.30
CA GLY A 577 -2.89 1.20 1.96
C GLY A 577 -3.85 2.03 1.13
N LEU A 578 -3.37 2.75 0.13
CA LEU A 578 -4.25 3.44 -0.82
C LEU A 578 -4.37 2.65 -2.13
N ASP A 579 -3.59 1.56 -2.28
CA ASP A 579 -3.43 0.76 -3.52
C ASP A 579 -3.27 1.66 -4.72
N ILE A 580 -2.36 2.61 -4.55
CA ILE A 580 -1.96 3.60 -5.52
C ILE A 580 -0.49 3.41 -5.85
N VAL A 581 -0.21 3.44 -7.15
CA VAL A 581 1.12 3.32 -7.73
C VAL A 581 1.30 4.48 -8.67
N VAL A 582 2.39 5.23 -8.50
CA VAL A 582 2.73 6.35 -9.36
C VAL A 582 4.07 6.06 -10.00
N VAL A 583 4.10 6.00 -11.33
CA VAL A 583 5.33 5.94 -12.10
C VAL A 583 5.58 7.30 -12.72
N ARG A 584 6.78 7.82 -12.49
CA ARG A 584 7.25 9.03 -13.14
C ARG A 584 8.61 8.76 -13.78
N ASN A 585 8.74 9.08 -15.06
CA ASN A 585 9.99 8.96 -15.81
C ASN A 585 10.41 10.29 -16.42
N SER A 586 11.72 10.59 -16.42
CA SER A 586 12.29 11.76 -17.09
C SER A 586 12.46 11.53 -18.60
N LEU A 587 12.55 12.62 -19.38
CA LEU A 587 12.85 12.63 -20.81
C LEU A 587 14.04 11.74 -21.12
N TYR A 588 13.80 10.67 -21.87
CA TYR A 588 14.75 9.63 -22.21
C TYR A 588 15.30 9.83 -23.61
N THR A 589 16.61 9.66 -23.76
CA THR A 589 17.30 9.62 -25.04
C THR A 589 18.17 8.38 -25.10
N ARG A 590 17.96 7.56 -26.13
CA ARG A 590 18.82 6.42 -26.47
C ARG A 590 19.85 6.81 -27.50
N ILE A 591 21.08 6.37 -27.31
CA ILE A 591 22.20 6.63 -28.20
C ILE A 591 22.84 5.29 -28.58
N GLY A 592 23.01 5.08 -29.88
CA GLY A 592 23.42 3.78 -30.43
C GLY A 592 22.23 2.86 -30.70
N ASN A 593 22.53 1.64 -31.15
CA ASN A 593 21.53 0.69 -31.66
C ASN A 593 21.44 -0.60 -30.82
N SER A 594 22.37 -0.84 -29.90
CA SER A 594 22.40 -2.03 -29.05
C SER A 594 21.95 -1.73 -27.60
N ASN A 595 21.77 -2.79 -26.82
CA ASN A 595 21.48 -2.71 -25.38
C ASN A 595 22.71 -3.14 -24.56
N SER A 596 23.89 -2.95 -25.14
CA SER A 596 25.18 -3.32 -24.57
C SER A 596 26.10 -2.11 -24.61
N ARG A 597 26.98 -1.99 -23.62
CA ARG A 597 28.05 -0.97 -23.64
C ARG A 597 29.19 -1.33 -24.58
N GLU A 598 29.17 -2.51 -25.20
CA GLU A 598 30.24 -2.99 -26.09
C GLU A 598 30.46 -2.09 -27.31
N ASP A 599 29.39 -1.64 -27.96
CA ASP A 599 29.45 -0.79 -29.16
C ASP A 599 29.41 0.72 -28.84
N GLY A 600 29.52 1.08 -27.56
CA GLY A 600 29.40 2.45 -27.08
C GLY A 600 27.95 2.96 -27.01
N SER A 601 26.95 2.09 -27.17
CA SER A 601 25.55 2.48 -26.93
C SER A 601 25.36 2.89 -25.47
N TYR A 602 24.49 3.86 -25.24
CA TYR A 602 24.09 4.31 -23.90
C TYR A 602 22.72 4.98 -23.91
N HIS A 603 22.19 5.27 -22.73
CA HIS A 603 21.05 6.16 -22.57
C HIS A 603 21.38 7.31 -21.64
N SER A 604 20.60 8.38 -21.78
CA SER A 604 20.60 9.52 -20.89
C SER A 604 19.17 9.95 -20.60
N THR A 605 18.97 10.54 -19.43
CA THR A 605 17.73 11.24 -19.10
C THR A 605 18.02 12.63 -18.58
N GLU A 606 17.11 13.57 -18.82
CA GLU A 606 17.24 14.95 -18.34
C GLU A 606 16.88 15.06 -16.85
N PHE A 607 17.63 15.88 -16.10
CA PHE A 607 17.33 16.15 -14.70
C PHE A 607 16.09 17.05 -14.58
N PRO A 608 15.16 16.78 -13.66
CA PRO A 608 14.20 17.80 -13.26
C PRO A 608 14.93 18.96 -12.57
N ALA A 609 14.42 20.18 -12.76
CA ALA A 609 14.99 21.39 -12.15
C ALA A 609 14.80 21.39 -10.61
N ASP A 610 13.56 21.22 -10.16
CA ASP A 610 13.16 21.32 -8.75
C ASP A 610 12.21 20.17 -8.40
N TRP A 611 12.74 18.96 -8.19
CA TRP A 611 11.94 17.78 -7.82
C TRP A 611 12.22 17.35 -6.39
N ASP A 612 11.16 17.35 -5.58
CA ASP A 612 11.15 16.75 -4.25
C ASP A 612 10.22 15.54 -4.22
N ASP A 613 10.78 14.38 -3.88
CA ASP A 613 10.05 13.11 -3.87
C ASP A 613 8.93 13.06 -2.82
N ILE A 614 9.16 13.67 -1.67
CA ILE A 614 8.23 13.66 -0.54
C ILE A 614 7.09 14.63 -0.84
N GLU A 615 7.40 15.85 -1.27
CA GLU A 615 6.41 16.84 -1.67
C GLU A 615 5.50 16.29 -2.79
N PHE A 616 6.11 15.74 -3.84
CA PHE A 616 5.36 15.18 -4.96
C PHE A 616 4.40 14.07 -4.51
N PHE A 617 4.89 13.11 -3.72
CA PHE A 617 4.05 11.99 -3.33
C PHE A 617 3.02 12.38 -2.26
N SER A 618 3.29 13.36 -1.41
CA SER A 618 2.30 13.94 -0.51
C SER A 618 1.12 14.56 -1.29
N LEU A 619 1.36 15.24 -2.42
CA LEU A 619 0.26 15.74 -3.26
C LEU A 619 -0.62 14.60 -3.81
N VAL A 620 0.00 13.46 -4.15
CA VAL A 620 -0.73 12.25 -4.58
C VAL A 620 -1.59 11.73 -3.44
N ILE A 621 -0.99 11.60 -2.26
CA ILE A 621 -1.66 11.11 -1.05
C ILE A 621 -2.84 12.02 -0.68
N ASP A 622 -2.64 13.33 -0.67
CA ASP A 622 -3.67 14.34 -0.33
C ASP A 622 -4.86 14.32 -1.30
N SER A 623 -4.65 13.86 -2.54
CA SER A 623 -5.71 13.69 -3.53
C SER A 623 -6.63 12.50 -3.24
N VAL A 624 -6.21 11.56 -2.39
CA VAL A 624 -7.06 10.50 -1.87
C VAL A 624 -7.83 11.08 -0.68
N ASN A 625 -9.11 11.39 -0.90
CA ASN A 625 -9.96 12.09 0.07
C ASN A 625 -10.08 11.39 1.42
#